data_AF-A0A3B3Z7X8-F1
#
_entry.id   AF-A0A3B3Z7X8-F1
#
_cell.length_a   1.000
_cell.length_b   1.000
_cell.length_c   1.000
_cell.angle_alpha   90.00
_cell.angle_beta   90.00
_cell.angle_gamma   90.00
#
_symmetry.space_group_name_H-M   'P 1'
#
loop_
_entity.id
_entity.type
_entity.pdbx_description
1 polymer ?
#
loop_
_entity_poly.entity_id
_entity_poly.type
_entity_poly.pdbx_seq_one_letter_code
_entity_poly.pdbx_strand_id
1 'polypeptide(L)'
;MFLYSLAAQSCGGVVQGLNGTIESPGFPHGYPNYANCTWLIITGERNRIQLTFVTLALEEDFDIVSVYDGQPSPGNLKMRLSGFMLPSPIVSSGSILALWFTTDFAVSAQGFKAVYEVLPSHTCGTPGLIPNGVIHGSRYNIGDKIRYSCESGYVLEGHNILTCIVSAGSGAQWDFPSPFCRAEGACGGTLRGTAGSITSPGYPTEYDNNLDCTWSILAEPGDTIALVFNDFFLEDKYDFLEISGTEAPSIW
;
A
#
# COMPACT_ATOMS: atom_id res chain seq x y z
N MET A 1 -25.59 -41.49 -13.24
CA MET A 1 -24.16 -41.24 -12.95
C MET A 1 -23.70 -40.15 -13.91
N PHE A 2 -23.93 -38.88 -13.55
CA PHE A 2 -23.47 -37.75 -14.35
C PHE A 2 -22.07 -37.39 -13.86
N LEU A 3 -21.07 -37.60 -14.72
CA LEU A 3 -19.72 -37.12 -14.53
C LEU A 3 -19.76 -35.60 -14.67
N TYR A 4 -19.72 -34.87 -13.55
CA TYR A 4 -19.30 -33.48 -13.58
C TYR A 4 -17.83 -33.46 -13.98
N SER A 5 -17.57 -33.12 -15.24
CA SER A 5 -16.25 -32.70 -15.68
C SER A 5 -15.92 -31.42 -14.90
N LEU A 6 -14.97 -31.52 -13.96
CA LEU A 6 -14.30 -30.37 -13.37
C LEU A 6 -13.54 -29.67 -14.49
N ALA A 7 -14.19 -28.72 -15.16
CA ALA A 7 -13.47 -27.73 -15.94
C ALA A 7 -12.55 -27.01 -14.95
N ALA A 8 -11.23 -27.13 -15.14
CA ALA A 8 -10.28 -26.26 -14.49
C ALA A 8 -10.76 -24.82 -14.72
N GLN A 9 -11.13 -24.11 -13.65
CA GLN A 9 -11.65 -22.76 -13.74
C GLN A 9 -10.50 -21.86 -14.22
N SER A 10 -10.36 -21.68 -15.54
CA SER A 10 -9.33 -20.81 -16.11
C SER A 10 -9.69 -19.36 -15.79
N CYS A 11 -9.12 -18.82 -14.73
CA CYS A 11 -9.17 -17.41 -14.39
C CYS A 11 -7.85 -16.73 -14.78
N GLY A 12 -7.88 -15.42 -15.02
CA GLY A 12 -6.74 -14.69 -15.54
C GLY A 12 -6.82 -14.43 -17.05
N GLY A 13 -5.66 -14.17 -17.65
CA GLY A 13 -5.51 -13.91 -19.07
C GLY A 13 -4.79 -12.58 -19.37
N VAL A 14 -4.63 -12.31 -20.66
CA VAL A 14 -4.04 -11.05 -21.13
C VAL A 14 -5.13 -9.99 -21.21
N VAL A 15 -4.87 -8.83 -20.61
CA VAL A 15 -5.78 -7.68 -20.60
C VAL A 15 -5.13 -6.53 -21.36
N GLN A 16 -5.86 -5.96 -22.32
CA GLN A 16 -5.39 -4.91 -23.22
C GLN A 16 -6.43 -3.79 -23.29
N GLY A 17 -5.97 -2.57 -23.55
CA GLY A 17 -6.82 -1.39 -23.67
C GLY A 17 -6.23 -0.21 -22.91
N LEU A 18 -6.80 0.98 -23.13
CA LEU A 18 -6.38 2.21 -22.43
C LEU A 18 -6.81 2.24 -20.97
N ASN A 19 -7.81 1.44 -20.60
CA ASN A 19 -8.23 1.17 -19.24
C ASN A 19 -8.94 -0.18 -19.19
N GLY A 20 -9.22 -0.66 -17.98
CA GLY A 20 -10.02 -1.87 -17.79
C GLY A 20 -10.24 -2.19 -16.32
N THR A 21 -10.93 -3.30 -16.09
CA THR A 21 -11.29 -3.80 -14.75
C THR A 21 -10.88 -5.26 -14.64
N ILE A 22 -10.30 -5.61 -13.49
CA ILE A 22 -9.92 -6.97 -13.11
C ILE A 22 -10.66 -7.29 -11.83
N GLU A 23 -11.39 -8.39 -11.83
CA GLU A 23 -12.12 -8.90 -10.67
C GLU A 23 -11.64 -10.32 -10.37
N SER A 24 -11.55 -10.66 -9.08
CA SER A 24 -11.33 -12.05 -8.67
C SER A 24 -12.46 -12.94 -9.17
N PRO A 25 -12.19 -14.24 -9.47
CA PRO A 25 -13.24 -15.18 -9.82
C PRO A 25 -14.36 -15.18 -8.76
N GLY A 26 -15.62 -15.16 -9.19
CA GLY A 26 -16.77 -15.19 -8.29
C GLY A 26 -17.12 -13.87 -7.58
N PHE A 27 -16.37 -12.78 -7.81
CA PHE A 27 -16.72 -11.46 -7.29
C PHE A 27 -18.14 -11.03 -7.72
N PRO A 28 -18.96 -10.41 -6.84
CA PRO A 28 -18.70 -10.04 -5.44
C PRO A 28 -19.14 -11.12 -4.41
N HIS A 29 -19.45 -12.33 -4.87
CA HIS A 29 -20.06 -13.40 -4.06
C HIS A 29 -19.04 -14.31 -3.37
N GLY A 30 -17.77 -14.21 -3.78
CA GLY A 30 -16.64 -14.85 -3.13
C GLY A 30 -15.83 -15.72 -4.09
N TYR A 31 -14.52 -15.78 -3.87
CA TYR A 31 -13.60 -16.53 -4.73
C TYR A 31 -13.55 -18.03 -4.37
N PRO A 32 -13.26 -18.91 -5.34
CA PRO A 32 -13.10 -20.33 -5.04
C PRO A 32 -11.75 -20.59 -4.35
N ASN A 33 -11.74 -21.60 -3.48
CA ASN A 33 -10.51 -22.12 -2.89
C ASN A 33 -9.63 -22.75 -3.99
N TYR A 34 -8.33 -22.83 -3.74
CA TYR A 34 -7.30 -23.27 -4.69
C TYR A 34 -7.27 -22.50 -6.01
N ALA A 35 -7.77 -21.25 -6.02
CA ALA A 35 -7.63 -20.39 -7.18
C ALA A 35 -6.16 -20.11 -7.47
N ASN A 36 -5.81 -20.09 -8.75
CA ASN A 36 -4.49 -19.70 -9.21
C ASN A 36 -4.66 -18.94 -10.53
N CYS A 37 -4.86 -17.63 -10.41
CA CYS A 37 -5.22 -16.74 -11.50
C CYS A 37 -4.07 -15.80 -11.82
N THR A 38 -3.73 -15.64 -13.09
CA THR A 38 -2.71 -14.68 -13.51
C THR A 38 -3.27 -13.76 -14.58
N TRP A 39 -3.31 -12.46 -14.30
CA TRP A 39 -3.64 -11.44 -15.28
C TRP A 39 -2.39 -10.71 -15.73
N LEU A 40 -2.24 -10.54 -17.04
CA LEU A 40 -1.14 -9.79 -17.65
C LEU A 40 -1.70 -8.57 -18.37
N ILE A 41 -1.50 -7.40 -17.79
CA ILE A 41 -1.91 -6.12 -18.38
C ILE A 41 -0.80 -5.67 -19.32
N ILE A 42 -1.12 -5.46 -20.60
CA ILE A 42 -0.16 -5.05 -21.63
C ILE A 42 -0.67 -3.77 -22.30
N THR A 43 0.19 -2.75 -22.36
CA THR A 43 -0.06 -1.49 -23.07
C THR A 43 0.98 -1.25 -24.16
N GLY A 44 0.80 -0.17 -24.95
CA GLY A 44 1.71 0.24 -26.00
C GLY A 44 3.08 0.67 -25.46
N GLU A 45 4.11 0.58 -26.30
CA GLU A 45 5.48 0.93 -25.94
C GLU A 45 5.58 2.35 -25.35
N ARG A 46 6.45 2.50 -24.34
CA ARG A 46 6.70 3.75 -23.60
C ARG A 46 5.54 4.25 -22.75
N ASN A 47 4.41 3.56 -22.74
CA ASN A 47 3.37 3.77 -21.74
C ASN A 47 3.59 2.88 -20.52
N ARG A 48 3.00 3.31 -19.42
CA ARG A 48 2.96 2.64 -18.12
C ARG A 48 1.53 2.36 -17.73
N ILE A 49 1.33 1.71 -16.60
CA ILE A 49 0.04 1.23 -16.14
C ILE A 49 -0.11 1.69 -14.70
N GLN A 50 -1.19 2.40 -14.41
CA GLN A 50 -1.64 2.60 -13.03
C GLN A 50 -2.68 1.54 -12.71
N LEU A 51 -2.52 0.85 -11.58
CA LEU A 51 -3.47 -0.10 -11.03
C LEU A 51 -4.00 0.45 -9.70
N THR A 52 -5.31 0.50 -9.54
CA THR A 52 -5.97 0.93 -8.31
C THR A 52 -6.94 -0.14 -7.85
N PHE A 53 -6.77 -0.64 -6.63
CA PHE A 53 -7.76 -1.52 -6.00
C PHE A 53 -8.93 -0.68 -5.51
N VAL A 54 -10.13 -1.04 -5.94
CA VAL A 54 -11.40 -0.44 -5.51
C VAL A 54 -11.97 -1.21 -4.32
N THR A 55 -11.77 -2.52 -4.30
CA THR A 55 -12.21 -3.42 -3.23
C THR A 55 -11.15 -4.50 -3.04
N LEU A 56 -10.88 -4.83 -1.78
CA LEU A 56 -10.01 -5.92 -1.37
C LEU A 56 -10.62 -6.54 -0.10
N ALA A 57 -10.91 -7.82 -0.15
CA ALA A 57 -11.32 -8.62 1.00
C ALA A 57 -10.88 -10.06 0.73
N LEU A 58 -9.73 -10.42 1.27
CA LEU A 58 -9.09 -11.73 1.18
C LEU A 58 -8.92 -12.32 2.59
N GLU A 59 -8.71 -13.63 2.70
CA GLU A 59 -8.21 -14.23 3.93
C GLU A 59 -6.84 -13.64 4.26
N GLU A 60 -6.70 -13.12 5.48
CA GLU A 60 -5.47 -12.47 5.93
C GLU A 60 -4.32 -13.48 6.01
N ASP A 61 -3.17 -13.12 5.45
CA ASP A 61 -1.93 -13.93 5.35
C ASP A 61 -1.97 -15.26 4.57
N PHE A 62 -3.15 -15.79 4.24
CA PHE A 62 -3.29 -17.07 3.51
C PHE A 62 -3.61 -16.88 2.03
N ASP A 63 -4.50 -15.94 1.71
CA ASP A 63 -4.89 -15.63 0.34
C ASP A 63 -4.23 -14.35 -0.15
N ILE A 64 -3.51 -14.46 -1.26
CA ILE A 64 -2.56 -13.42 -1.67
C ILE A 64 -2.80 -13.01 -3.11
N VAL A 65 -2.94 -11.70 -3.33
CA VAL A 65 -2.72 -11.09 -4.65
C VAL A 65 -1.34 -10.43 -4.70
N SER A 66 -0.47 -10.95 -5.56
CA SER A 66 0.88 -10.45 -5.81
C SER A 66 0.90 -9.60 -7.07
N VAL A 67 1.51 -8.41 -7.02
CA VAL A 67 1.63 -7.50 -8.16
C VAL A 67 3.09 -7.43 -8.62
N TYR A 68 3.34 -7.62 -9.91
CA TYR A 68 4.67 -7.66 -10.53
C TYR A 68 4.85 -6.55 -11.57
N ASP A 69 6.03 -5.93 -11.58
CA ASP A 69 6.45 -4.92 -12.54
C ASP A 69 6.99 -5.54 -13.82
N GLY A 70 6.10 -6.11 -14.62
CA GLY A 70 6.42 -6.87 -15.82
C GLY A 70 5.85 -8.28 -15.77
N GLN A 71 6.52 -9.23 -16.42
CA GLN A 71 6.15 -10.64 -16.29
C GLN A 71 6.44 -11.14 -14.87
N PRO A 72 5.62 -12.05 -14.30
CA PRO A 72 5.83 -12.56 -12.96
C PRO A 72 7.24 -13.17 -12.78
N SER A 73 8.04 -12.56 -11.91
CA SER A 73 9.35 -13.08 -11.54
C SER A 73 9.69 -12.63 -10.10
N PRO A 74 10.55 -13.36 -9.36
CA PRO A 74 10.91 -12.96 -8.00
C PRO A 74 11.57 -11.56 -7.94
N GLY A 75 12.32 -11.17 -8.97
CA GLY A 75 13.10 -9.92 -8.98
C GLY A 75 12.31 -8.64 -9.28
N ASN A 76 11.04 -8.75 -9.68
CA ASN A 76 10.19 -7.61 -10.00
C ASN A 76 8.85 -7.60 -9.26
N LEU A 77 8.76 -8.31 -8.12
CA LEU A 77 7.63 -8.22 -7.23
C LEU A 77 7.54 -6.80 -6.64
N LYS A 78 6.39 -6.15 -6.80
CA LYS A 78 6.12 -4.83 -6.20
C LYS A 78 5.47 -4.93 -4.83
N MET A 79 4.49 -5.81 -4.69
CA MET A 79 3.67 -5.88 -3.48
C MET A 79 2.93 -7.22 -3.38
N ARG A 80 2.66 -7.63 -2.13
CA ARG A 80 1.71 -8.69 -1.78
C ARG A 80 0.59 -8.07 -0.95
N LEU A 81 -0.63 -8.48 -1.21
CA LEU A 81 -1.82 -7.98 -0.52
C LEU A 81 -2.65 -9.17 -0.05
N SER A 82 -3.14 -9.05 1.18
CA SER A 82 -4.07 -9.95 1.87
C SER A 82 -5.00 -9.10 2.75
N GLY A 83 -6.01 -9.71 3.38
CA GLY A 83 -6.94 -8.98 4.26
C GLY A 83 -7.79 -7.94 3.51
N PHE A 84 -8.00 -6.78 4.13
CA PHE A 84 -8.96 -5.75 3.66
C PHE A 84 -8.35 -4.36 3.41
N MET A 85 -7.04 -4.18 3.66
CA MET A 85 -6.40 -2.88 3.53
C MET A 85 -6.09 -2.56 2.07
N LEU A 86 -6.67 -1.48 1.54
CA LEU A 86 -6.41 -1.03 0.18
C LEU A 86 -5.03 -0.35 0.08
N PRO A 87 -4.19 -0.71 -0.91
CA PRO A 87 -2.94 -0.01 -1.16
C PRO A 87 -3.16 1.32 -1.88
N SER A 88 -2.16 2.20 -1.84
CA SER A 88 -2.06 3.32 -2.78
C SER A 88 -1.98 2.83 -4.23
N PRO A 89 -2.33 3.65 -5.24
CA PRO A 89 -2.21 3.26 -6.64
C PRO A 89 -0.80 2.80 -7.01
N ILE A 90 -0.73 1.69 -7.72
CA ILE A 90 0.52 1.05 -8.12
C ILE A 90 0.82 1.44 -9.57
N VAL A 91 1.94 2.09 -9.80
CA VAL A 91 2.38 2.49 -11.14
C VAL A 91 3.49 1.57 -11.63
N SER A 92 3.35 0.98 -12.81
CA SER A 92 4.39 0.16 -13.45
C SER A 92 5.56 1.01 -13.94
N SER A 93 6.77 0.44 -14.04
CA SER A 93 7.91 1.10 -14.69
C SER A 93 7.85 1.01 -16.21
N GLY A 94 7.22 -0.04 -16.75
CA GLY A 94 7.11 -0.30 -18.18
C GLY A 94 5.69 -0.66 -18.62
N SER A 95 5.58 -1.21 -19.83
CA SER A 95 4.29 -1.45 -20.51
C SER A 95 3.60 -2.75 -20.12
N ILE A 96 4.12 -3.46 -19.11
CA ILE A 96 3.59 -4.73 -18.62
C ILE A 96 3.47 -4.66 -17.10
N LEU A 97 2.31 -5.06 -16.57
CA LEU A 97 2.06 -5.24 -15.14
C LEU A 97 1.28 -6.55 -14.96
N ALA A 98 1.65 -7.38 -14.00
CA ALA A 98 0.98 -8.66 -13.76
C ALA A 98 0.39 -8.74 -12.35
N LEU A 99 -0.79 -9.35 -12.25
CA LEU A 99 -1.43 -9.73 -10.99
C LEU A 99 -1.45 -11.26 -10.92
N TRP A 100 -1.01 -11.82 -9.80
CA TRP A 100 -1.07 -13.24 -9.52
C TRP A 100 -1.85 -13.46 -8.22
N PHE A 101 -3.02 -14.06 -8.32
CA PHE A 101 -3.90 -14.33 -7.19
C PHE A 101 -3.91 -15.83 -6.89
N THR A 102 -3.52 -16.18 -5.67
CA THR A 102 -3.47 -17.54 -5.17
C THR A 102 -4.25 -17.67 -3.89
N THR A 103 -5.04 -18.73 -3.77
CA THR A 103 -5.82 -19.01 -2.55
C THR A 103 -5.54 -20.40 -2.00
N ASP A 104 -5.80 -20.58 -0.72
CA ASP A 104 -5.57 -21.82 -0.01
C ASP A 104 -6.78 -22.79 -0.11
N PHE A 105 -6.90 -23.78 0.80
CA PHE A 105 -7.96 -24.78 0.76
C PHE A 105 -9.27 -24.38 1.45
N ALA A 106 -9.29 -23.29 2.22
CA ALA A 106 -10.40 -22.89 3.07
C ALA A 106 -10.71 -21.39 2.91
N VAL A 107 -11.65 -20.90 3.74
CA VAL A 107 -11.99 -19.48 3.96
C VAL A 107 -11.96 -18.58 2.72
N SER A 108 -13.15 -18.29 2.18
CA SER A 108 -13.31 -17.33 1.10
C SER A 108 -13.97 -16.05 1.60
N ALA A 109 -13.51 -14.92 1.07
CA ALA A 109 -14.11 -13.60 1.24
C ALA A 109 -14.59 -13.05 -0.11
N GLN A 110 -15.10 -11.81 -0.13
CA GLN A 110 -15.66 -11.19 -1.35
C GLN A 110 -14.68 -11.13 -2.52
N GLY A 111 -13.37 -11.10 -2.26
CA GLY A 111 -12.33 -11.01 -3.26
C GLY A 111 -11.90 -9.58 -3.55
N PHE A 112 -11.47 -9.32 -4.78
CA PHE A 112 -10.99 -7.99 -5.15
C PHE A 112 -11.58 -7.49 -6.47
N LYS A 113 -11.65 -6.16 -6.56
CA LYS A 113 -11.89 -5.42 -7.78
C LYS A 113 -10.80 -4.38 -7.94
N ALA A 114 -10.09 -4.43 -9.05
CA ALA A 114 -9.07 -3.46 -9.41
C ALA A 114 -9.39 -2.85 -10.77
N VAL A 115 -9.06 -1.57 -10.94
CA VAL A 115 -9.14 -0.86 -12.21
C VAL A 115 -7.75 -0.46 -12.64
N TYR A 116 -7.48 -0.52 -13.93
CA TYR A 116 -6.23 0.00 -14.48
C TYR A 116 -6.47 1.04 -15.55
N GLU A 117 -5.49 1.92 -15.72
CA GLU A 117 -5.44 2.90 -16.79
C GLU A 117 -4.01 3.00 -17.34
N VAL A 118 -3.92 3.36 -18.62
CA VAL A 118 -2.65 3.58 -19.30
C VAL A 118 -2.14 4.98 -18.99
N LEU A 119 -0.95 5.04 -18.40
CA LEU A 119 -0.26 6.28 -18.08
C LEU A 119 0.82 6.59 -19.11
N PRO A 120 0.80 7.78 -19.72
CA PRO A 120 1.97 8.29 -20.44
C PRO A 120 3.21 8.36 -19.53
N SER A 121 4.41 8.18 -20.09
CA SER A 121 5.67 8.17 -19.32
C SER A 121 6.02 9.50 -18.62
N HIS A 122 5.36 10.60 -18.98
CA HIS A 122 5.63 11.93 -18.44
C HIS A 122 4.72 12.32 -17.26
N THR A 123 3.78 11.45 -16.87
CA THR A 123 2.90 11.68 -15.71
C THR A 123 3.14 10.65 -14.62
N CYS A 124 3.19 11.09 -13.36
CA CYS A 124 3.31 10.23 -12.19
C CYS A 124 2.06 9.42 -11.87
N GLY A 125 0.95 9.68 -12.57
CA GLY A 125 -0.34 9.08 -12.27
C GLY A 125 -1.07 9.77 -11.14
N THR A 126 -2.35 9.40 -10.96
CA THR A 126 -3.16 9.98 -9.90
C THR A 126 -2.73 9.35 -8.56
N PRO A 127 -2.55 10.16 -7.50
CA PRO A 127 -2.14 9.66 -6.19
C PRO A 127 -3.20 8.80 -5.47
N GLY A 128 -4.36 8.59 -6.09
CA GLY A 128 -5.48 7.87 -5.50
C GLY A 128 -6.26 8.71 -4.50
N LEU A 129 -7.19 8.05 -3.80
CA LEU A 129 -7.91 8.65 -2.68
C LEU A 129 -7.11 8.42 -1.40
N ILE A 130 -7.20 9.36 -0.48
CA ILE A 130 -6.63 9.22 0.86
C ILE A 130 -7.81 9.32 1.84
N PRO A 131 -8.07 8.27 2.62
CA PRO A 131 -9.10 8.33 3.64
C PRO A 131 -8.87 9.52 4.59
N ASN A 132 -9.91 10.34 4.80
CA ASN A 132 -9.87 11.55 5.64
C ASN A 132 -8.79 12.57 5.22
N GLY A 133 -8.38 12.53 3.95
CA GLY A 133 -7.36 13.39 3.37
C GLY A 133 -7.87 14.20 2.18
N VAL A 134 -7.23 15.33 1.93
CA VAL A 134 -7.53 16.26 0.85
C VAL A 134 -6.27 16.50 0.02
N ILE A 135 -6.41 16.37 -1.29
CA ILE A 135 -5.34 16.60 -2.26
C ILE A 135 -5.57 17.96 -2.93
N HIS A 136 -4.55 18.81 -2.85
CA HIS A 136 -4.52 20.12 -3.49
C HIS A 136 -3.63 20.07 -4.71
N GLY A 137 -4.25 20.06 -5.89
CA GLY A 137 -3.58 20.00 -7.18
C GLY A 137 -4.30 19.05 -8.14
N SER A 138 -4.22 19.34 -9.44
CA SER A 138 -4.94 18.60 -10.48
C SER A 138 -4.07 18.23 -11.69
N ARG A 139 -2.77 18.48 -11.59
CA ARG A 139 -1.79 18.11 -12.64
C ARG A 139 -0.73 17.23 -12.00
N TYR A 140 -0.29 16.24 -12.76
CA TYR A 140 0.57 15.16 -12.29
C TYR A 140 1.71 14.88 -13.27
N ASN A 141 2.10 15.87 -14.08
CA ASN A 141 3.21 15.74 -15.02
C ASN A 141 4.53 16.06 -14.32
N ILE A 142 5.65 15.62 -14.91
CA ILE A 142 6.99 15.95 -14.42
C ILE A 142 7.11 17.46 -14.14
N GLY A 143 7.56 17.80 -12.93
CA GLY A 143 7.69 19.15 -12.40
C GLY A 143 6.48 19.64 -11.62
N ASP A 144 5.30 19.03 -11.77
CA ASP A 144 4.12 19.39 -11.00
C ASP A 144 4.27 18.99 -9.52
N LYS A 145 3.63 19.76 -8.66
CA LYS A 145 3.58 19.54 -7.21
C LYS A 145 2.14 19.43 -6.74
N ILE A 146 1.88 18.47 -5.88
CA ILE A 146 0.62 18.34 -5.15
C ILE A 146 0.85 18.48 -3.67
N ARG A 147 -0.12 19.06 -2.97
CA ARG A 147 -0.08 19.23 -1.52
C ARG A 147 -1.17 18.39 -0.87
N TYR A 148 -0.82 17.77 0.25
CA TYR A 148 -1.73 16.97 1.06
C TYR A 148 -2.08 17.71 2.35
N SER A 149 -3.33 17.54 2.79
CA SER A 149 -3.82 17.95 4.11
C SER A 149 -4.84 16.92 4.60
N CYS A 150 -5.13 16.90 5.90
CA CYS A 150 -6.16 16.03 6.45
C CYS A 150 -7.43 16.81 6.83
N GLU A 151 -8.54 16.09 6.90
CA GLU A 151 -9.79 16.60 7.45
C GLU A 151 -9.65 16.89 8.96
N SER A 152 -10.62 17.63 9.53
CA SER A 152 -10.60 17.98 10.95
C SER A 152 -10.62 16.71 11.83
N GLY A 153 -9.76 16.67 12.85
CA GLY A 153 -9.59 15.49 13.71
C GLY A 153 -8.63 14.44 13.16
N TYR A 154 -7.84 14.78 12.13
CA TYR A 154 -6.81 13.92 11.56
C TYR A 154 -5.49 14.69 11.37
N VAL A 155 -4.39 13.98 11.54
CA VAL A 155 -3.02 14.49 11.39
C VAL A 155 -2.35 13.79 10.21
N LEU A 156 -1.68 14.58 9.36
CA LEU A 156 -0.98 14.07 8.18
C LEU A 156 0.32 13.38 8.58
N GLU A 157 0.49 12.14 8.15
CA GLU A 157 1.71 11.35 8.30
C GLU A 157 2.39 11.19 6.94
N GLY A 158 3.62 11.70 6.83
CA GLY A 158 4.41 11.71 5.60
C GLY A 158 4.70 13.11 5.07
N HIS A 159 5.09 13.20 3.79
CA HIS A 159 5.40 14.49 3.16
C HIS A 159 4.12 15.21 2.75
N ASN A 160 3.98 16.47 3.15
CA ASN A 160 2.82 17.28 2.80
C ASN A 160 2.84 17.83 1.38
N ILE A 161 3.95 17.68 0.65
CA ILE A 161 4.09 18.05 -0.75
C ILE A 161 4.85 16.93 -1.46
N LEU A 162 4.28 16.44 -2.55
CA LEU A 162 4.95 15.51 -3.47
C LEU A 162 5.22 16.22 -4.79
N THR A 163 6.40 15.99 -5.36
CA THR A 163 6.82 16.51 -6.66
C THR A 163 6.94 15.35 -7.65
N CYS A 164 6.35 15.50 -8.82
CA CYS A 164 6.52 14.53 -9.88
C CYS A 164 7.89 14.73 -10.54
N ILE A 165 8.78 13.75 -10.40
CA ILE A 165 10.17 13.82 -10.86
C ILE A 165 10.44 12.82 -11.99
N VAL A 166 11.55 13.03 -12.70
CA VAL A 166 12.04 12.06 -13.70
C VAL A 166 12.72 10.91 -12.96
N SER A 167 12.31 9.68 -13.25
CA SER A 167 12.92 8.46 -12.72
C SER A 167 13.60 7.70 -13.85
N ALA A 168 14.89 7.41 -13.67
CA ALA A 168 15.72 6.76 -14.69
C ALA A 168 15.15 5.37 -15.01
N GLY A 169 14.81 5.14 -16.28
CA GLY A 169 14.27 3.86 -16.76
C GLY A 169 12.76 3.67 -16.58
N SER A 170 12.08 4.44 -15.73
CA SER A 170 10.64 4.34 -15.51
C SER A 170 9.84 5.57 -15.96
N GLY A 171 10.46 6.66 -16.42
CA GLY A 171 9.75 7.86 -16.87
C GLY A 171 9.50 8.85 -15.73
N ALA A 172 8.30 8.86 -15.15
CA ALA A 172 7.89 9.83 -14.12
C ALA A 172 7.51 9.17 -12.79
N GLN A 173 7.99 9.65 -11.65
CA GLN A 173 7.67 9.07 -10.35
C GLN A 173 7.49 10.15 -9.30
N TRP A 174 6.61 9.94 -8.32
CA TRP A 174 6.56 10.81 -7.14
C TRP A 174 7.86 10.66 -6.33
N ASP A 175 8.41 11.79 -5.89
CA ASP A 175 9.63 11.84 -5.08
C ASP A 175 9.48 11.16 -3.72
N PHE A 176 8.27 11.10 -3.18
CA PHE A 176 7.94 10.42 -1.94
C PHE A 176 6.70 9.51 -2.08
N PRO A 177 6.54 8.48 -1.22
CA PRO A 177 5.31 7.71 -1.11
C PRO A 177 4.11 8.57 -0.74
N SER A 178 2.90 8.08 -1.03
CA SER A 178 1.66 8.75 -0.61
C SER A 178 1.60 8.85 0.92
N PRO A 179 1.26 10.02 1.48
CA PRO A 179 1.00 10.15 2.91
C PRO A 179 -0.36 9.55 3.27
N PHE A 180 -0.62 9.41 4.58
CA PHE A 180 -1.93 9.00 5.12
C PHE A 180 -2.38 9.95 6.24
N CYS A 181 -3.69 9.95 6.52
CA CYS A 181 -4.27 10.75 7.59
C CYS A 181 -4.61 9.85 8.77
N ARG A 182 -3.85 9.97 9.87
CA ARG A 182 -4.15 9.26 11.13
C ARG A 182 -5.14 10.09 11.94
N ALA A 183 -6.10 9.44 12.60
CA ALA A 183 -6.98 10.13 13.54
C ALA A 183 -6.16 10.81 14.66
N GLU A 184 -6.53 12.03 15.00
CA GLU A 184 -5.92 12.78 16.10
C GLU A 184 -6.22 12.06 17.42
N GLY A 185 -5.17 11.76 18.20
CA GLY A 185 -5.28 10.94 19.41
C GLY A 185 -5.22 9.42 19.18
N ALA A 186 -5.23 8.94 17.94
CA ALA A 186 -4.85 7.55 17.67
C ALA A 186 -3.35 7.37 17.91
N CYS A 187 -3.00 6.17 18.35
CA CYS A 187 -1.66 5.84 18.76
C CYS A 187 -0.69 5.67 17.59
N GLY A 188 0.61 5.78 17.86
CA GLY A 188 1.65 5.72 16.84
C GLY A 188 1.95 7.07 16.16
N GLY A 189 2.82 7.01 15.15
CA GLY A 189 3.15 8.16 14.28
C GLY A 189 4.61 8.46 14.09
N THR A 190 4.89 9.42 13.22
CA THR A 190 6.26 9.79 12.86
C THR A 190 6.68 11.06 13.58
N LEU A 191 7.69 10.96 14.46
CA LEU A 191 8.31 12.10 15.09
C LEU A 191 9.50 12.57 14.26
N ARG A 192 9.48 13.86 13.90
CA ARG A 192 10.56 14.56 13.20
C ARG A 192 10.96 15.78 14.03
N GLY A 193 12.25 16.09 14.04
CA GLY A 193 12.81 17.25 14.74
C GLY A 193 13.92 16.86 15.71
N THR A 194 14.43 17.85 16.43
CA THR A 194 15.58 17.67 17.33
C THR A 194 15.20 17.10 18.70
N ALA A 195 13.92 17.15 19.07
CA ALA A 195 13.39 16.59 20.31
C ALA A 195 11.86 16.42 20.22
N GLY A 196 11.31 15.56 21.07
CA GLY A 196 9.87 15.34 21.21
C GLY A 196 9.56 14.41 22.38
N SER A 197 8.27 14.22 22.66
CA SER A 197 7.77 13.30 23.69
C SER A 197 6.76 12.34 23.07
N ILE A 198 6.84 11.06 23.43
CA ILE A 198 5.91 10.01 23.01
C ILE A 198 5.20 9.52 24.27
N THR A 199 3.90 9.32 24.17
CA THR A 199 3.08 8.75 25.25
C THR A 199 2.15 7.68 24.69
N SER A 200 1.77 6.72 25.52
CA SER A 200 0.65 5.84 25.22
C SER A 200 -0.65 6.66 25.05
N PRO A 201 -1.64 6.14 24.31
CA PRO A 201 -2.96 6.76 24.23
C PRO A 201 -3.58 6.94 25.61
N GLY A 202 -4.18 8.10 25.85
CA GLY A 202 -4.81 8.40 27.14
C GLY A 202 -3.86 8.82 28.26
N TYR A 203 -2.54 8.73 28.09
CA TYR A 203 -1.58 9.12 29.13
C TYR A 203 -1.90 10.52 29.71
N PRO A 204 -1.96 10.68 31.05
CA PRO A 204 -1.45 9.77 32.08
C PRO A 204 -2.45 8.72 32.60
N THR A 205 -3.61 8.53 31.97
CA THR A 205 -4.53 7.44 32.34
C THR A 205 -4.07 6.10 31.76
N GLU A 206 -4.74 5.02 32.17
CA GLU A 206 -4.58 3.71 31.56
C GLU A 206 -4.88 3.77 30.05
N TYR A 207 -4.11 3.00 29.28
CA TYR A 207 -4.28 2.85 27.85
C TYR A 207 -5.37 1.80 27.55
N ASP A 208 -6.01 1.91 26.37
CA ASP A 208 -7.06 0.96 25.96
C ASP A 208 -6.50 -0.44 25.64
N ASN A 209 -7.36 -1.46 25.66
CA ASN A 209 -6.99 -2.83 25.28
C ASN A 209 -6.79 -2.97 23.77
N ASN A 210 -5.98 -3.95 23.34
CA ASN A 210 -5.72 -4.30 21.94
C ASN A 210 -5.14 -3.15 21.10
N LEU A 211 -4.38 -2.27 21.75
CA LEU A 211 -3.64 -1.23 21.05
C LEU A 211 -2.41 -1.84 20.37
N ASP A 212 -2.29 -1.62 19.07
CA ASP A 212 -1.09 -1.89 18.29
C ASP A 212 -0.54 -0.57 17.76
N CYS A 213 0.50 -0.07 18.42
CA CYS A 213 1.01 1.28 18.26
C CYS A 213 2.45 1.27 17.78
N THR A 214 2.67 1.82 16.59
CA THR A 214 4.02 1.99 16.04
C THR A 214 4.37 3.47 15.95
N TRP A 215 5.42 3.88 16.66
CA TRP A 215 6.03 5.21 16.51
C TRP A 215 7.37 5.09 15.78
N SER A 216 7.57 5.95 14.77
CA SER A 216 8.82 6.06 14.02
C SER A 216 9.50 7.39 14.34
N ILE A 217 10.73 7.35 14.83
CA ILE A 217 11.50 8.57 15.13
C ILE A 217 12.57 8.73 14.05
N LEU A 218 12.57 9.87 13.36
CA LEU A 218 13.49 10.14 12.26
C LEU A 218 14.41 11.31 12.62
N ALA A 219 15.72 11.04 12.70
CA ALA A 219 16.77 12.04 12.85
C ALA A 219 17.42 12.37 11.49
N GLU A 220 18.10 13.52 11.40
CA GLU A 220 18.85 13.87 10.18
C GLU A 220 20.07 12.95 9.98
N PRO A 221 20.57 12.76 8.74
CA PRO A 221 21.74 11.94 8.50
C PRO A 221 22.96 12.42 9.30
N GLY A 222 23.48 11.53 10.15
CA GLY A 222 24.62 11.82 11.04
C GLY A 222 24.24 12.10 12.49
N ASP A 223 22.96 12.35 12.77
CA ASP A 223 22.45 12.50 14.13
C ASP A 223 22.13 11.14 14.77
N THR A 224 22.15 11.11 16.10
CA THR A 224 21.75 9.94 16.89
C THR A 224 20.50 10.24 17.72
N ILE A 225 19.67 9.23 17.92
CA ILE A 225 18.43 9.35 18.70
C ILE A 225 18.71 8.90 20.13
N ALA A 226 18.41 9.77 21.10
CA ALA A 226 18.41 9.42 22.52
C ALA A 226 16.97 9.27 23.02
N LEU A 227 16.68 8.14 23.67
CA LEU A 227 15.38 7.86 24.29
C LEU A 227 15.50 7.95 25.81
N VAL A 228 14.55 8.65 26.44
CA VAL A 228 14.46 8.79 27.90
C VAL A 228 13.05 8.45 28.33
N PHE A 229 12.92 7.44 29.20
CA PHE A 229 11.66 7.08 29.83
C PHE A 229 11.50 7.87 31.13
N ASN A 230 10.51 8.76 31.15
CA ASN A 230 10.17 9.54 32.35
C ASN A 230 9.17 8.81 33.26
N ASP A 231 8.32 7.98 32.66
CA ASP A 231 7.29 7.18 33.30
C ASP A 231 7.09 5.90 32.49
N PHE A 232 6.94 4.76 33.17
CA PHE A 232 6.86 3.45 32.53
C PHE A 232 6.06 2.45 33.38
N PHE A 233 4.87 2.12 32.91
CA PHE A 233 3.98 1.14 33.53
C PHE A 233 3.17 0.42 32.43
N LEU A 234 3.27 -0.91 32.38
CA LEU A 234 2.57 -1.80 31.45
C LEU A 234 2.05 -3.04 32.19
N GLU A 235 1.03 -3.71 31.65
CA GLU A 235 0.53 -4.98 32.18
C GLU A 235 1.57 -6.11 32.02
N ASP A 236 1.96 -6.74 33.13
CA ASP A 236 2.96 -7.81 33.14
C ASP A 236 2.49 -9.02 32.31
N LYS A 237 3.36 -9.49 31.38
CA LYS A 237 3.18 -10.65 30.49
C LYS A 237 2.16 -10.51 29.35
N TYR A 238 1.36 -9.46 29.33
CA TYR A 238 0.34 -9.25 28.30
C TYR A 238 0.70 -8.11 27.36
N ASP A 239 1.25 -7.02 27.91
CA ASP A 239 1.63 -5.85 27.14
C ASP A 239 3.16 -5.68 27.08
N PHE A 240 3.65 -5.19 25.95
CA PHE A 240 5.07 -4.94 25.77
C PHE A 240 5.31 -3.68 24.92
N LEU A 241 6.40 -2.99 25.24
CA LEU A 241 6.97 -1.96 24.36
C LEU A 241 8.24 -2.52 23.74
N GLU A 242 8.23 -2.68 22.42
CA GLU A 242 9.42 -3.06 21.66
C GLU A 242 10.08 -1.82 21.04
N ILE A 243 11.42 -1.78 21.08
CA ILE A 243 12.21 -0.73 20.44
C ILE A 243 13.13 -1.41 19.42
N SER A 244 12.86 -1.19 18.14
CA SER A 244 13.72 -1.61 17.04
C SER A 244 14.39 -0.40 16.38
N GLY A 245 15.70 -0.47 16.18
CA GLY A 245 16.42 0.48 15.32
C GLY A 245 16.51 -0.04 13.89
N THR A 246 16.77 0.86 12.93
CA THR A 246 17.24 0.45 11.61
C THR A 246 18.73 0.09 11.71
N GLU A 247 19.16 -1.03 11.12
CA GLU A 247 20.56 -1.16 10.72
C GLU A 247 20.93 0.08 9.88
N ALA A 248 22.13 0.62 10.08
CA ALA A 248 22.58 1.88 9.48
C ALA A 248 22.17 1.98 8.01
N PRO A 249 21.75 3.15 7.50
CA PRO A 249 21.46 3.29 6.08
C PRO A 249 22.72 2.87 5.30
N SER A 250 22.57 1.84 4.46
CA SER A 250 23.55 1.55 3.42
C SER A 250 23.46 2.72 2.45
N ILE A 251 24.30 3.71 2.72
CA ILE A 251 24.59 4.82 1.84
C ILE A 251 25.07 4.21 0.52
N TRP A 252 24.26 4.33 -0.54
CA TRP A 252 24.70 4.19 -1.93
C TRP A 252 24.86 5.59 -2.51
#